data_AF-A0A444S682-F1
#
_entry.id   AF-A0A444S682-F1
#
_cell.length_a   1.000
_cell.length_b   1.000
_cell.length_c   1.000
_cell.angle_alpha   90.00
_cell.angle_beta   90.00
_cell.angle_gamma   90.00
#
_symmetry.space_group_name_H-M   'P 1'
#
loop_
_entity.id
_entity.type
_entity.pdbx_description
1 polymer ?
#
loop_
_entity_poly.entity_id
_entity_poly.type
_entity_poly.pdbx_seq_one_letter_code
_entity_poly.pdbx_strand_id
1 'polypeptide(L)'
;MDFDMVMEDVAESPTRTEAATDDQMVAPAWDAAHDEPFADSESTTIVPNKVHIRGLDTLSTEDVKAFVEDHFGRVNKVEWIDDESANLVFQSEDAAQDALRALSAQSEAAAQASAGETVPAKDIPSKPEVNLQIRIALQSDKKAPGAATRSRYYLFHPDQDPEERRRREGRRRYRSSISLDLFPAIVAAAIAVSLLLRMILCPLSMLKQALMSNMAMSVALMKQDFQGSLSDSHHIAQF
;
A
#
# COMPACT_ATOMS: atom_id res chain seq x y z
N MET A 1 10.66 -22.62 -54.69
CA MET A 1 11.01 -21.21 -54.96
C MET A 1 12.38 -21.07 -54.38
N ASP A 2 13.37 -21.30 -55.23
CA ASP A 2 14.73 -21.62 -54.83
C ASP A 2 15.51 -20.34 -55.13
N PHE A 3 15.89 -19.61 -54.08
CA PHE A 3 16.58 -18.33 -54.20
C PHE A 3 18.09 -18.58 -54.14
N ASP A 4 18.70 -18.68 -55.33
CA ASP A 4 20.15 -18.59 -55.53
C ASP A 4 20.65 -17.18 -55.21
N MET A 5 21.45 -17.05 -54.15
CA MET A 5 22.18 -15.84 -53.79
C MET A 5 23.64 -15.99 -54.24
N VAL A 6 23.97 -15.43 -55.41
CA VAL A 6 25.32 -15.41 -55.96
C VAL A 6 26.12 -14.30 -55.29
N MET A 7 27.16 -14.67 -54.54
CA MET A 7 28.21 -13.79 -54.02
C MET A 7 29.21 -13.52 -55.15
N GLU A 8 29.28 -12.29 -55.64
CA GLU A 8 30.27 -11.84 -56.62
C GLU A 8 31.43 -11.14 -55.90
N ASP A 9 32.61 -11.73 -56.04
CA ASP A 9 33.91 -11.29 -55.53
C ASP A 9 34.53 -10.32 -56.56
N VAL A 10 34.68 -9.04 -56.18
CA VAL A 10 35.44 -8.05 -56.96
C VAL A 10 36.48 -7.42 -56.05
N ALA A 11 37.67 -8.02 -56.08
CA ALA A 11 38.91 -7.38 -55.71
C ALA A 11 39.62 -6.90 -56.98
N GLU A 12 39.81 -5.59 -57.14
CA GLU A 12 41.05 -5.03 -57.69
C GLU A 12 41.09 -3.49 -57.50
N SER A 13 42.26 -2.99 -57.07
CA SER A 13 42.60 -1.57 -56.92
C SER A 13 43.26 -1.05 -58.22
N PRO A 14 43.18 0.26 -58.55
CA PRO A 14 44.44 1.02 -58.61
C PRO A 14 44.37 2.53 -58.29
N THR A 15 45.32 2.97 -57.45
CA THR A 15 46.31 4.07 -57.61
C THR A 15 45.92 5.48 -58.13
N ARG A 16 46.08 6.50 -57.23
CA ARG A 16 46.63 7.89 -57.41
C ARG A 16 45.86 8.88 -58.33
N THR A 17 45.66 10.19 -58.09
CA THR A 17 46.45 11.24 -57.43
C THR A 17 45.60 12.54 -57.32
N GLU A 18 45.86 13.36 -56.28
CA GLU A 18 45.73 14.84 -56.20
C GLU A 18 44.36 15.56 -56.34
N ALA A 19 43.91 16.22 -55.26
CA ALA A 19 43.92 17.69 -55.14
C ALA A 19 43.17 18.19 -53.88
N ALA A 20 43.87 19.03 -53.11
CA ALA A 20 43.43 20.06 -52.17
C ALA A 20 41.93 20.22 -51.81
N THR A 21 41.64 20.13 -50.51
CA THR A 21 41.14 21.28 -49.72
C THR A 21 41.41 21.02 -48.25
N ASP A 22 42.24 21.89 -47.69
CA ASP A 22 42.45 22.14 -46.28
C ASP A 22 41.13 22.58 -45.65
N ASP A 23 40.49 21.70 -44.87
CA ASP A 23 39.50 22.10 -43.88
C ASP A 23 39.66 21.17 -42.66
N GLN A 24 40.51 21.65 -41.75
CA GLN A 24 40.83 21.06 -40.47
C GLN A 24 39.57 21.00 -39.59
N MET A 25 38.76 19.94 -39.76
CA MET A 25 37.79 19.55 -38.73
C MET A 25 38.56 18.96 -37.55
N VAL A 26 38.97 19.84 -36.64
CA VAL A 26 39.29 19.46 -35.26
C VAL A 26 38.03 18.83 -34.69
N ALA A 27 37.97 17.51 -34.70
CA ALA A 27 37.01 16.78 -33.90
C ALA A 27 37.15 17.32 -32.46
N PRO A 28 36.06 17.76 -31.80
CA PRO A 28 36.16 18.09 -30.40
C PRO A 28 36.61 16.80 -29.71
N ALA A 29 37.85 16.83 -29.21
CA ALA A 29 38.32 15.90 -28.20
C ALA A 29 37.40 16.12 -27.00
N TRP A 30 36.29 15.38 -26.98
CA TRP A 30 35.50 15.21 -25.78
C TRP A 30 36.43 14.50 -24.82
N ASP A 31 36.80 15.25 -23.79
CA ASP A 31 37.72 14.84 -22.75
C ASP A 31 37.42 13.41 -22.31
N ALA A 32 38.43 12.56 -22.49
CA ALA A 32 38.55 11.29 -21.83
C ALA A 32 38.72 11.54 -20.32
N ALA A 33 37.63 11.85 -19.63
CA ALA A 33 37.56 11.91 -18.18
C ALA A 33 36.09 11.94 -17.72
N HIS A 34 35.47 10.78 -17.61
CA HIS A 34 34.68 10.28 -16.46
C HIS A 34 33.88 9.05 -16.94
N ASP A 35 34.57 7.98 -17.33
CA ASP A 35 34.02 6.62 -17.18
C ASP A 35 34.08 6.27 -15.69
N GLU A 36 33.25 6.94 -14.89
CA GLU A 36 32.86 6.36 -13.60
C GLU A 36 31.96 5.17 -13.94
N PRO A 37 32.33 3.93 -13.57
CA PRO A 37 31.41 2.84 -13.72
C PRO A 37 30.19 3.16 -12.84
N PHE A 38 29.06 3.50 -13.47
CA PHE A 38 27.74 3.27 -12.89
C PHE A 38 27.57 1.75 -12.74
N ALA A 39 28.38 1.13 -11.88
CA ALA A 39 28.12 -0.20 -11.38
C ALA A 39 26.78 -0.10 -10.67
N ASP A 40 25.85 -0.99 -11.03
CA ASP A 40 24.56 -1.19 -10.38
C ASP A 40 24.75 -1.39 -8.87
N SER A 41 24.88 -0.30 -8.11
CA SER A 41 25.11 -0.33 -6.66
C SER A 41 23.91 -0.92 -5.91
N GLU A 42 22.74 -0.95 -6.55
CA GLU A 42 21.55 -1.63 -6.04
C GLU A 42 21.65 -3.16 -6.07
N SER A 43 22.55 -3.74 -6.87
CA SER A 43 22.68 -5.20 -6.98
C SER A 43 23.35 -5.85 -5.78
N THR A 44 24.18 -5.11 -5.05
CA THR A 44 24.92 -5.63 -3.87
C THR A 44 24.35 -5.11 -2.55
N THR A 45 23.46 -4.12 -2.60
CA THR A 45 22.87 -3.53 -1.39
C THR A 45 21.84 -4.47 -0.78
N ILE A 46 22.10 -4.96 0.43
CA ILE A 46 21.20 -5.86 1.17
C ILE A 46 20.02 -5.08 1.78
N VAL A 47 18.85 -5.73 1.83
CA VAL A 47 17.66 -5.25 2.51
C VAL A 47 17.41 -6.14 3.72
N PRO A 48 17.88 -5.74 4.91
CA PRO A 48 17.97 -6.66 6.05
C PRO A 48 16.60 -7.09 6.60
N ASN A 49 15.54 -6.30 6.39
CA ASN A 49 14.18 -6.63 6.83
C ASN A 49 13.46 -7.67 5.93
N LYS A 50 14.12 -8.13 4.86
CA LYS A 50 13.52 -9.01 3.87
C LYS A 50 14.39 -10.23 3.61
N VAL A 51 13.74 -11.39 3.46
CA VAL A 51 14.37 -12.65 3.07
C VAL A 51 13.88 -13.02 1.68
N HIS A 52 14.78 -13.28 0.76
CA HIS A 52 14.46 -13.76 -0.57
C HIS A 52 14.38 -15.29 -0.55
N ILE A 53 13.35 -15.83 -1.18
CA ILE A 53 13.12 -17.26 -1.34
C ILE A 53 12.94 -17.60 -2.82
N ARG A 54 13.55 -18.71 -3.25
CA ARG A 54 13.51 -19.24 -4.61
C ARG A 54 13.14 -20.72 -4.61
N GLY A 55 12.57 -21.19 -5.72
CA GLY A 55 12.06 -22.55 -5.88
C GLY A 55 10.55 -22.64 -5.62
N LEU A 56 9.80 -21.59 -5.98
CA LEU A 56 8.36 -21.48 -5.70
C LEU A 56 7.45 -21.84 -6.89
N ASP A 57 7.99 -22.49 -7.92
CA ASP A 57 7.32 -22.81 -9.20
C ASP A 57 5.94 -23.51 -9.06
N THR A 58 5.81 -24.40 -8.09
CA THR A 58 4.59 -25.17 -7.81
C THR A 58 3.87 -24.73 -6.53
N LEU A 59 4.35 -23.67 -5.87
CA LEU A 59 3.89 -23.23 -4.57
C LEU A 59 2.95 -22.03 -4.68
N SER A 60 1.84 -22.11 -3.95
CA SER A 60 0.91 -20.99 -3.81
C SER A 60 1.31 -20.04 -2.69
N THR A 61 0.67 -18.87 -2.63
CA THR A 61 0.89 -17.92 -1.51
C THR A 61 0.49 -18.53 -0.16
N GLU A 62 -0.46 -19.47 -0.13
CA GLU A 62 -0.88 -20.17 1.09
C GLU A 62 0.19 -21.17 1.54
N ASP A 63 0.76 -21.93 0.59
CA ASP A 63 1.85 -22.88 0.87
C ASP A 63 3.08 -22.17 1.45
N VAL A 64 3.47 -21.03 0.87
CA VAL A 64 4.62 -20.24 1.36
C VAL A 64 4.36 -19.72 2.77
N LYS A 65 3.13 -19.29 3.07
CA LYS A 65 2.76 -18.84 4.42
C LYS A 65 2.79 -19.98 5.43
N ALA A 66 2.25 -21.15 5.07
CA ALA A 66 2.27 -22.33 5.90
C ALA A 66 3.72 -22.77 6.20
N PHE A 67 4.58 -22.81 5.18
CA PHE A 67 6.00 -23.12 5.35
C PHE A 67 6.70 -22.20 6.37
N VAL A 68 6.45 -20.89 6.30
CA VAL A 68 7.03 -19.94 7.25
C VAL A 68 6.42 -20.10 8.65
N GLU A 69 5.12 -20.37 8.75
CA GLU A 69 4.42 -20.60 10.01
C GLU A 69 4.90 -21.86 10.75
N ASP A 70 5.22 -22.92 10.00
CA ASP A 70 5.71 -24.18 10.56
C ASP A 70 7.13 -24.07 11.13
N HIS A 71 7.99 -23.22 10.55
CA HIS A 71 9.42 -23.16 10.88
C HIS A 71 9.83 -21.98 11.75
N PHE A 72 9.14 -20.85 11.64
CA PHE A 72 9.49 -19.60 12.33
C PHE A 72 8.28 -18.95 12.98
N GLY A 73 7.16 -18.85 12.26
CA GLY A 73 5.94 -18.19 12.70
C GLY A 73 5.34 -17.31 11.60
N ARG A 74 4.81 -16.13 11.96
CA ARG A 74 4.05 -15.32 11.01
C ARG A 74 4.93 -14.42 10.14
N VAL A 75 4.68 -14.45 8.83
CA VAL A 75 5.21 -13.46 7.87
C VAL A 75 4.26 -12.27 7.75
N ASN A 76 4.77 -11.05 7.68
CA ASN A 76 3.93 -9.85 7.54
C ASN A 76 3.33 -9.77 6.13
N LYS A 77 4.16 -10.00 5.12
CA LYS A 77 3.76 -9.92 3.70
C LYS A 77 4.69 -10.75 2.83
N VAL A 78 4.11 -11.36 1.80
CA VAL A 78 4.84 -12.04 0.71
C VAL A 78 4.77 -11.14 -0.52
N GLU A 79 5.93 -10.76 -1.06
CA GLU A 79 6.09 -9.94 -2.25
C GLU A 79 6.65 -10.79 -3.40
N TRP A 80 5.77 -11.21 -4.31
CA TRP A 80 6.16 -11.98 -5.48
C TRP A 80 6.97 -11.13 -6.48
N ILE A 81 8.15 -11.63 -6.85
CA ILE A 81 9.01 -11.01 -7.85
C ILE A 81 8.69 -11.60 -9.22
N ASP A 82 8.75 -12.93 -9.31
CA ASP A 82 8.46 -13.74 -10.48
C ASP A 82 7.68 -15.00 -10.08
N ASP A 83 7.60 -15.96 -11.01
CA ASP A 83 6.84 -17.19 -10.84
C ASP A 83 7.61 -18.23 -9.99
N GLU A 84 8.91 -18.03 -9.74
CA GLU A 84 9.80 -18.97 -9.05
C GLU A 84 10.37 -18.41 -7.73
N SER A 85 10.16 -17.12 -7.45
CA SER A 85 10.80 -16.39 -6.36
C SER A 85 9.92 -15.29 -5.77
N ALA A 86 10.09 -15.09 -4.47
CA ALA A 86 9.39 -14.08 -3.71
C ALA A 86 10.25 -13.54 -2.58
N ASN A 87 9.88 -12.37 -2.07
CA ASN A 87 10.45 -11.81 -0.86
C ASN A 87 9.47 -11.94 0.31
N LEU A 88 9.98 -12.41 1.44
CA LEU A 88 9.31 -12.44 2.72
C LEU A 88 9.65 -11.16 3.48
N VAL A 89 8.64 -10.37 3.83
CA VAL A 89 8.80 -9.11 4.56
C VAL A 89 8.51 -9.35 6.04
N PHE A 90 9.46 -8.96 6.90
CA PHE A 90 9.33 -9.03 8.35
C PHE A 90 9.23 -7.63 8.97
N GLN A 91 8.83 -7.57 10.24
CA GLN A 91 8.67 -6.31 10.97
C GLN A 91 10.01 -5.63 11.31
N SER A 92 11.04 -6.42 11.60
CA SER A 92 12.37 -5.95 12.00
C SER A 92 13.46 -6.76 11.31
N GLU A 93 14.67 -6.22 11.30
CA GLU A 93 15.89 -6.88 10.81
C GLU A 93 16.21 -8.12 11.63
N ASP A 94 16.13 -8.03 12.96
CA ASP A 94 16.36 -9.17 13.86
C ASP A 94 15.41 -10.33 13.53
N ALA A 95 14.13 -10.02 13.31
CA ALA A 95 13.13 -11.04 12.95
C ALA A 95 13.44 -11.69 11.60
N ALA A 96 13.96 -10.93 10.63
CA ALA A 96 14.35 -11.48 9.33
C ALA A 96 15.59 -12.37 9.45
N GLN A 97 16.58 -12.00 10.25
CA GLN A 97 17.77 -12.82 10.51
C GLN A 97 17.43 -14.11 11.27
N ASP A 98 16.54 -14.03 12.26
CA ASP A 98 16.05 -15.21 12.99
C ASP A 98 15.23 -16.11 12.06
N ALA A 99 14.39 -15.54 11.20
CA ALA A 99 13.64 -16.29 10.20
C ALA A 99 14.58 -16.98 9.20
N LEU A 100 15.62 -16.30 8.72
CA LEU A 100 16.62 -16.89 7.82
C LEU A 100 17.31 -18.10 8.46
N ARG A 101 17.71 -18.00 9.73
CA ARG A 101 18.29 -19.12 10.49
C ARG A 101 17.29 -20.25 10.75
N ALA A 102 16.02 -19.93 10.97
CA ALA A 102 14.98 -20.91 11.24
C ALA A 102 14.52 -21.66 9.96
N LEU A 103 14.49 -20.98 8.82
CA LEU A 103 14.07 -21.51 7.52
C LEU A 103 15.21 -22.24 6.78
N SER A 104 16.46 -21.93 7.09
CA SER A 104 17.62 -22.61 6.47
C SER A 104 17.75 -24.05 6.99
N ALA A 105 18.11 -24.97 6.09
CA ALA A 105 18.53 -26.31 6.48
C ALA A 105 19.88 -26.28 7.24
N GLN A 106 20.71 -25.28 6.94
CA GLN A 106 22.02 -25.06 7.56
C GLN A 106 22.09 -23.65 8.15
N SER A 107 21.70 -23.52 9.42
CA SER A 107 21.62 -22.22 10.12
C SER A 107 22.95 -21.47 10.21
N GLU A 108 24.06 -22.20 10.35
CA GLU A 108 25.40 -21.59 10.42
C GLU A 108 25.86 -21.07 9.05
N ALA A 109 25.57 -21.79 7.97
CA ALA A 109 25.86 -21.35 6.62
C ALA A 109 25.04 -20.09 6.26
N ALA A 110 23.79 -20.01 6.71
CA ALA A 110 22.95 -18.84 6.50
C ALA A 110 23.46 -17.57 7.21
N ALA A 111 24.10 -17.72 8.37
CA ALA A 111 24.67 -16.58 9.10
C ALA A 111 26.00 -16.08 8.50
N GLN A 112 26.72 -16.93 7.77
CA GLN A 112 28.00 -16.60 7.13
C GLN A 112 27.90 -16.33 5.63
N ALA A 113 26.72 -16.55 5.04
CA ALA A 113 26.48 -16.33 3.62
C ALA A 113 26.79 -14.89 3.22
N SER A 114 27.52 -14.74 2.12
CA SER A 114 27.83 -13.44 1.54
C SER A 114 26.59 -12.81 0.89
N ALA A 115 26.62 -11.49 0.67
CA ALA A 115 25.50 -10.79 0.03
C ALA A 115 25.21 -11.41 -1.36
N GLY A 116 24.01 -11.98 -1.50
CA GLY A 116 23.55 -12.62 -2.73
C GLY A 116 23.73 -14.14 -2.81
N GLU A 117 24.47 -14.74 -1.88
CA GLU A 117 24.66 -16.19 -1.79
C GLU A 117 23.40 -16.87 -1.22
N THR A 118 22.95 -17.93 -1.89
CA THR A 118 21.76 -18.70 -1.51
C THR A 118 22.13 -19.94 -0.72
N VAL A 119 21.41 -20.17 0.37
CA VAL A 119 21.54 -21.35 1.24
C VAL A 119 20.30 -22.24 1.06
N PRO A 120 20.44 -23.57 1.08
CA PRO A 120 19.28 -24.46 1.06
C PRO A 120 18.35 -24.21 2.23
N ALA A 121 17.05 -24.12 1.95
CA ALA A 121 16.00 -24.04 2.96
C ALA A 121 15.59 -25.44 3.41
N LYS A 122 14.80 -25.50 4.48
CA LYS A 122 14.17 -26.73 4.95
C LYS A 122 13.10 -27.19 3.96
N ASP A 123 12.88 -28.49 3.95
CA ASP A 123 11.90 -29.13 3.07
C ASP A 123 10.47 -28.83 3.55
N ILE A 124 9.54 -28.79 2.60
CA ILE A 124 8.11 -28.73 2.92
C ILE A 124 7.59 -30.17 2.99
N PRO A 125 7.03 -30.63 4.13
CA PRO A 125 6.54 -32.01 4.27
C PRO A 125 5.42 -32.34 3.27
N SER A 126 4.62 -31.35 2.90
CA SER A 126 3.54 -31.50 1.92
C SER A 126 4.03 -31.69 0.48
N LYS A 127 5.25 -31.20 0.15
CA LYS A 127 5.80 -31.16 -1.21
C LYS A 127 7.33 -31.39 -1.16
N PRO A 128 7.79 -32.64 -0.97
CA PRO A 128 9.21 -32.95 -0.86
C PRO A 128 9.98 -32.84 -2.18
N GLU A 129 9.30 -32.63 -3.31
CA GLU A 129 9.92 -32.46 -4.63
C GLU A 129 10.52 -31.06 -4.83
N VAL A 130 10.19 -30.11 -3.95
CA VAL A 130 10.56 -28.71 -4.10
C VAL A 130 11.83 -28.40 -3.32
N ASN A 131 12.88 -28.00 -4.05
CA ASN A 131 14.14 -27.58 -3.46
C ASN A 131 14.13 -26.06 -3.23
N LEU A 132 13.90 -25.66 -1.99
CA LEU A 132 13.87 -24.26 -1.61
C LEU A 132 15.27 -23.71 -1.35
N GLN A 133 15.49 -22.48 -1.79
CA GLN A 133 16.71 -21.73 -1.52
C GLN A 133 16.35 -20.38 -0.93
N ILE A 134 17.11 -19.96 0.08
CA ILE A 134 16.87 -18.68 0.76
C ILE A 134 18.16 -17.87 0.88
N ARG A 135 18.01 -16.54 0.91
CA ARG A 135 19.09 -15.59 1.16
C ARG A 135 18.55 -14.30 1.76
N ILE A 136 19.42 -13.44 2.27
CA ILE A 136 19.03 -12.05 2.57
C ILE A 136 18.66 -11.36 1.24
N ALA A 137 17.53 -10.66 1.23
CA ALA A 137 17.07 -9.99 0.03
C ALA A 137 18.00 -8.82 -0.35
N LEU A 138 18.13 -8.59 -1.64
CA LEU A 138 18.87 -7.45 -2.20
C LEU A 138 17.90 -6.33 -2.59
N GLN A 139 18.40 -5.10 -2.73
CA GLN A 139 17.61 -3.98 -3.23
C GLN A 139 17.18 -4.19 -4.69
N SER A 140 17.97 -4.96 -5.45
CA SER A 140 17.65 -5.44 -6.79
C SER A 140 16.53 -6.48 -6.82
N ASP A 141 16.19 -7.12 -5.70
CA ASP A 141 15.10 -8.11 -5.58
C ASP A 141 13.73 -7.41 -5.59
N LYS A 142 13.44 -6.73 -6.69
CA LYS A 142 12.18 -6.04 -6.95
C LYS A 142 11.63 -6.51 -8.27
N LYS A 143 10.30 -6.63 -8.35
CA LYS A 143 9.62 -6.99 -9.60
C LYS A 143 10.04 -6.02 -10.71
N ALA A 144 10.64 -6.55 -11.78
CA ALA A 144 11.15 -5.73 -12.86
C ALA A 144 10.03 -4.91 -13.53
N PRO A 145 10.30 -3.67 -13.96
CA PRO A 145 9.32 -2.87 -14.69
C PRO A 145 8.94 -3.59 -15.98
N GLY A 146 7.64 -3.75 -16.24
CA GLY A 146 7.15 -4.50 -17.40
C GLY A 146 7.23 -6.02 -17.27
N ALA A 147 7.60 -6.57 -16.10
CA ALA A 147 7.51 -8.02 -15.84
C ALA A 147 6.09 -8.54 -16.02
N ALA A 148 5.07 -7.72 -15.69
CA ALA A 148 3.67 -8.07 -15.90
C ALA A 148 3.35 -8.36 -17.38
N THR A 149 3.95 -7.62 -18.31
CA THR A 149 3.77 -7.79 -19.76
C THR A 149 4.38 -9.11 -20.28
N ARG A 150 5.35 -9.68 -19.57
CA ARG A 150 6.09 -10.89 -19.98
C ARG A 150 5.69 -12.14 -19.19
N SER A 151 5.07 -11.99 -18.03
CA SER A 151 4.62 -13.12 -17.20
C SER A 151 3.40 -13.79 -17.83
N ARG A 152 3.47 -15.12 -17.98
CA ARG A 152 2.35 -15.95 -18.46
C ARG A 152 1.13 -15.84 -17.57
N TYR A 153 1.32 -15.59 -16.27
CA TYR A 153 0.21 -15.49 -15.32
C TYR A 153 -0.79 -14.40 -15.73
N TYR A 154 -0.32 -13.20 -16.11
CA TYR A 154 -1.21 -12.12 -16.54
C TYR A 154 -1.78 -12.30 -17.95
N LEU A 155 -1.18 -13.17 -18.79
CA LEU A 155 -1.82 -13.56 -20.05
C LEU A 155 -3.14 -14.31 -19.80
N PHE A 156 -3.19 -15.14 -18.74
CA PHE A 156 -4.38 -15.89 -18.35
C PHE A 156 -5.24 -15.19 -17.30
N HIS A 157 -4.70 -14.20 -16.58
CA HIS A 157 -5.38 -13.42 -15.53
C HIS A 157 -5.31 -11.90 -15.80
N PRO A 158 -5.95 -11.39 -16.87
CA PRO A 158 -5.90 -9.97 -17.24
C PRO A 158 -6.58 -9.04 -16.22
N ASP A 159 -7.47 -9.58 -15.37
CA ASP A 159 -8.14 -8.88 -14.29
C ASP A 159 -7.22 -8.56 -13.10
N GLN A 160 -6.13 -9.31 -12.95
CA GLN A 160 -5.17 -9.14 -11.86
C GLN A 160 -3.96 -8.28 -12.23
N ASP A 161 -3.86 -7.82 -13.48
CA ASP A 161 -2.76 -6.98 -13.94
C ASP A 161 -2.74 -5.64 -13.16
N PRO A 162 -1.67 -5.35 -12.40
CA PRO A 162 -1.51 -4.07 -11.71
C PRO A 162 -1.59 -2.86 -12.65
N GLU A 163 -1.15 -3.01 -13.90
CA GLU A 163 -1.18 -1.96 -14.92
C GLU A 163 -2.63 -1.64 -15.32
N GLU A 164 -3.43 -2.68 -15.57
CA GLU A 164 -4.83 -2.54 -15.98
C GLU A 164 -5.71 -2.03 -14.85
N ARG A 165 -5.44 -2.45 -13.60
CA ARG A 165 -6.08 -1.85 -12.42
C ARG A 165 -5.80 -0.36 -12.32
N ARG A 166 -4.54 0.08 -12.52
CA ARG A 166 -4.18 1.50 -12.53
C ARG A 166 -4.86 2.28 -13.64
N ARG A 167 -4.96 1.71 -14.86
CA ARG A 167 -5.71 2.32 -15.98
C ARG A 167 -7.20 2.46 -15.66
N ARG A 168 -7.81 1.42 -15.08
CA ARG A 168 -9.23 1.42 -14.70
C ARG A 168 -9.55 2.43 -13.59
N GLU A 169 -8.66 2.56 -12.61
CA GLU A 169 -8.79 3.56 -11.53
C GLU A 169 -8.58 4.99 -12.04
N GLY A 170 -7.63 5.21 -12.95
CA GLY A 170 -7.44 6.51 -13.61
C GLY A 170 -8.71 6.98 -14.35
N ARG A 171 -9.39 6.06 -15.04
CA ARG A 171 -10.70 6.31 -15.68
C ARG A 171 -11.82 6.64 -14.69
N ARG A 172 -11.80 6.08 -13.47
CA ARG A 172 -12.81 6.35 -12.44
C ARG A 172 -12.69 7.76 -11.86
N ARG A 173 -11.45 8.25 -11.64
CA ARG A 173 -11.22 9.62 -11.13
C ARG A 173 -11.73 10.71 -12.09
N TYR A 174 -11.66 10.46 -13.40
CA TYR A 174 -12.18 11.39 -14.40
C TYR A 174 -13.72 11.43 -14.47
N ARG A 175 -14.40 10.33 -14.11
CA ARG A 175 -15.87 10.26 -14.06
C ARG A 175 -16.48 10.80 -12.76
N SER A 176 -15.69 10.91 -11.69
CA SER A 176 -16.12 11.49 -10.40
C SER A 176 -16.01 13.01 -10.35
N SER A 177 -15.35 13.66 -11.31
CA SER A 177 -15.26 15.13 -11.38
C SER A 177 -16.38 15.79 -12.19
N ILE A 178 -17.34 15.03 -12.73
CA ILE A 178 -18.47 15.57 -13.53
C ILE A 178 -19.81 15.51 -12.78
N SER A 179 -19.85 15.00 -11.55
CA SER A 179 -21.07 15.06 -10.75
C SER A 179 -20.72 14.94 -9.28
N LEU A 180 -20.74 16.06 -8.53
CA LEU A 180 -21.10 16.09 -7.10
C LEU A 180 -21.10 17.50 -6.44
N ASP A 181 -21.22 18.61 -7.17
CA ASP A 181 -21.26 19.93 -6.53
C ASP A 181 -22.65 20.38 -6.03
N LEU A 182 -23.67 19.50 -6.01
CA LEU A 182 -25.02 19.89 -5.58
C LEU A 182 -25.48 19.27 -4.24
N PHE A 183 -24.79 18.26 -3.72
CA PHE A 183 -25.16 17.61 -2.45
C PHE A 183 -24.69 18.33 -1.17
N PRO A 184 -23.47 18.91 -1.08
CA PRO A 184 -23.04 19.53 0.18
C PRO A 184 -23.79 20.82 0.51
N ALA A 185 -24.29 21.56 -0.49
CA ALA A 185 -25.04 22.80 -0.28
C ALA A 185 -26.40 22.56 0.40
N ILE A 186 -27.10 21.48 0.04
CA ILE A 186 -28.41 21.14 0.62
C ILE A 186 -28.26 20.71 2.08
N VAL A 187 -27.22 19.93 2.39
CA VAL A 187 -26.94 19.49 3.76
C VAL A 187 -26.54 20.67 4.64
N ALA A 188 -25.71 21.59 4.14
CA ALA A 188 -25.33 22.80 4.87
C ALA A 188 -26.55 23.71 5.17
N ALA A 189 -27.45 23.89 4.20
CA ALA A 189 -28.68 24.67 4.40
C ALA A 189 -29.60 24.04 5.46
N ALA A 190 -29.76 22.70 5.45
CA ALA A 190 -30.58 22.00 6.44
C ALA A 190 -30.03 22.14 7.87
N ILE A 191 -28.71 22.09 8.04
CA ILE A 191 -28.05 22.27 9.34
C ILE A 191 -28.22 23.71 9.84
N ALA A 192 -28.05 24.71 8.96
CA ALA A 192 -28.24 26.11 9.31
C ALA A 192 -29.68 26.42 9.75
N VAL A 193 -30.68 25.90 9.02
CA VAL A 193 -32.10 26.05 9.39
C VAL A 193 -32.40 25.40 10.73
N SER A 194 -31.86 24.20 11.00
CA SER A 194 -32.03 23.50 12.28
C SER A 194 -31.46 24.28 13.47
N LEU A 195 -30.27 24.87 13.31
CA LEU A 195 -29.64 25.70 14.35
C LEU A 195 -30.42 27.00 14.60
N LEU A 196 -30.91 27.64 13.53
CA LEU A 196 -31.72 28.85 13.66
C LEU A 196 -33.07 28.57 14.35
N LEU A 197 -33.71 27.45 14.01
CA LEU A 197 -34.94 27.01 14.66
C LEU A 197 -34.72 26.73 16.16
N ARG A 198 -33.59 26.12 16.51
CA ARG A 198 -33.20 25.91 17.92
C ARG A 198 -32.95 27.22 18.66
N MET A 199 -32.30 28.20 18.03
CA MET A 199 -32.09 29.52 18.65
C MET A 199 -33.39 30.28 18.91
N ILE A 200 -34.38 30.15 18.01
CA ILE A 200 -35.67 30.86 18.13
C ILE A 200 -36.61 30.16 19.11
N LEU A 201 -36.65 28.82 19.13
CA LEU A 201 -37.60 28.06 19.95
C LEU A 201 -37.14 27.85 21.41
N CYS A 202 -35.83 27.90 21.68
CA CYS A 202 -35.29 27.72 23.04
C CYS A 202 -35.71 28.83 24.05
N PRO A 203 -35.73 30.13 23.73
CA PRO A 203 -36.21 31.15 24.68
C PRO A 203 -37.72 31.04 24.96
N LEU A 204 -38.50 30.52 24.01
CA LEU A 204 -39.95 30.31 24.17
C LEU A 204 -40.25 29.18 25.16
N SER A 205 -39.45 28.10 25.18
CA SER A 205 -39.65 27.01 26.15
C SER A 205 -39.30 27.45 27.57
N MET A 206 -38.24 28.25 27.73
CA MET A 206 -37.83 28.80 29.03
C MET A 206 -38.89 29.76 29.59
N LEU A 207 -39.49 30.61 28.74
CA LEU A 207 -40.56 31.53 29.15
C LEU A 207 -41.83 30.77 29.59
N LYS A 208 -42.18 29.69 28.88
CA LYS A 208 -43.32 28.84 29.24
C LYS A 208 -43.13 28.17 30.58
N GLN A 209 -41.90 27.71 30.88
CA GLN A 209 -41.59 27.03 32.13
C GLN A 209 -41.62 28.01 33.33
N ALA A 210 -41.14 29.24 33.14
CA ALA A 210 -41.23 30.30 34.16
C ALA A 210 -42.68 30.71 34.47
N LEU A 211 -43.53 30.85 33.43
CA LEU A 211 -44.96 31.16 33.61
C LEU A 211 -45.70 30.04 34.36
N MET A 212 -45.44 28.77 34.02
CA MET A 212 -46.07 27.64 34.72
C MET A 212 -45.62 27.55 36.19
N SER A 213 -44.35 27.86 36.49
CA SER A 213 -43.85 27.90 37.87
C SER A 213 -44.54 28.98 38.72
N ASN A 214 -44.71 30.19 38.18
CA ASN A 214 -45.38 31.28 38.90
C ASN A 214 -46.86 30.98 39.18
N MET A 215 -47.56 30.35 38.22
CA MET A 215 -48.96 29.97 38.40
C MET A 215 -49.10 28.89 39.48
N ALA A 216 -48.17 27.93 39.55
CA ALA A 216 -48.15 26.90 40.60
C ALA A 216 -47.91 27.49 42.00
N MET A 217 -47.00 28.46 42.15
CA MET A 217 -46.79 29.14 43.44
C MET A 217 -48.00 29.95 43.89
N SER A 218 -48.68 30.65 42.97
CA SER A 218 -49.88 31.43 43.30
C SER A 218 -51.03 30.54 43.79
N VAL A 219 -51.24 29.39 43.14
CA VAL A 219 -52.25 28.40 43.59
C VAL A 219 -51.89 27.79 44.95
N ALA A 220 -50.61 27.61 45.26
CA ALA A 220 -50.17 27.08 46.55
C ALA A 220 -50.41 28.08 47.70
N LEU A 221 -50.13 29.36 47.49
CA LEU A 221 -50.41 30.42 48.48
C LEU A 221 -51.92 30.55 48.77
N MET A 222 -52.75 30.50 47.73
CA MET A 222 -54.20 30.63 47.90
C MET A 222 -54.84 29.44 48.64
N LYS A 223 -54.21 28.26 48.62
CA LYS A 223 -54.63 27.10 49.44
C LYS A 223 -54.27 27.25 50.93
N GLN A 224 -53.17 27.91 51.25
CA GLN A 224 -52.76 28.13 52.65
C GLN A 224 -53.69 29.10 53.38
N ASP A 225 -54.17 30.15 52.71
CA ASP A 225 -55.10 31.11 53.31
C ASP A 225 -56.48 30.49 53.61
N PHE A 226 -56.92 29.51 52.81
CA PHE A 226 -58.19 28.80 53.04
C PHE A 226 -58.10 27.80 54.21
N GLN A 227 -56.95 27.19 54.45
CA GLN A 227 -56.76 26.30 55.60
C GLN A 227 -56.54 27.05 56.92
N GLY A 228 -56.01 28.27 56.89
CA GLY A 228 -55.86 29.12 58.07
C GLY A 228 -57.18 29.66 58.64
N SER A 229 -58.21 29.89 57.81
CA SER A 229 -59.49 30.42 58.30
C SER A 229 -60.42 29.38 58.94
N LEU A 230 -60.18 28.08 58.71
CA LEU A 230 -60.94 27.01 59.35
C LEU A 230 -60.43 26.63 60.76
N SER A 231 -59.18 26.98 61.13
CA SER A 231 -58.64 26.66 62.45
C SER A 231 -59.06 27.64 63.55
N ASP A 232 -59.47 28.87 63.22
CA ASP A 232 -59.83 29.90 64.21
C ASP A 232 -61.31 29.87 64.64
N SER A 233 -62.15 29.04 64.03
CA SER A 233 -63.59 28.97 64.35
C SER A 233 -63.98 27.91 65.41
N HIS A 234 -63.04 27.10 65.92
CA HIS A 234 -63.35 26.06 66.92
C HIS A 234 -63.02 26.41 68.38
N HIS A 235 -62.57 27.65 68.66
CA HIS A 235 -62.25 28.07 70.03
C HIS A 235 -63.38 28.85 70.76
N ILE A 236 -64.58 28.98 70.17
CA ILE A 236 -65.71 29.76 70.73
C ILE A 236 -66.95 28.87 71.00
N ALA A 237 -66.75 27.66 71.54
CA ALA A 237 -67.85 26.88 72.13
C ALA A 237 -67.35 26.06 73.33
N GLN A 238 -66.74 26.75 74.29
CA GLN A 238 -66.76 26.33 75.68
C GLN A 238 -67.71 27.27 76.41
N PHE A 239 -68.88 26.77 76.80
CA PHE A 239 -69.65 27.03 78.03
C PHE A 239 -71.09 26.56 77.84
#